data_AF-A0A1H9M2A9-F1
#
_entry.id   AF-A0A1H9M2A9-F1
#
_cell.length_a   1.000
_cell.length_b   1.000
_cell.length_c   1.000
_cell.angle_alpha   90.00
_cell.angle_beta   90.00
_cell.angle_gamma   90.00
#
_symmetry.space_group_name_H-M   'P 1'
#
loop_
_entity.id
_entity.type
_entity.pdbx_description
1 polymer ?
#
loop_
_entity_poly.entity_id
_entity_poly.type
_entity_poly.pdbx_seq_one_letter_code
_entity_poly.pdbx_strand_id
1 'polypeptide(L)' 'MTNQLFFGDNLKVLKNSIKSNSIDLIYLDPPFNSSRDYNQIFINEYKESPSAQLKVFNDT' A
#
# COMPACT_ATOMS: atom_id res chain seq x y z
N MET A 1 4.97 22.82 -12.05
CA MET A 1 4.14 22.33 -10.92
C MET A 1 5.09 21.71 -9.91
N THR A 2 4.91 22.02 -8.63
CA THR A 2 5.70 21.38 -7.57
C THR A 2 5.14 20.00 -7.29
N ASN A 3 6.00 19.03 -6.97
CA ASN A 3 5.56 17.69 -6.58
C ASN A 3 4.76 17.79 -5.27
N GLN A 4 3.64 17.07 -5.18
CA GLN A 4 2.75 17.06 -4.03
C GLN A 4 2.64 15.63 -3.47
N LEU A 5 2.63 15.51 -2.15
CA LEU A 5 2.38 14.26 -1.42
C LEU A 5 1.12 14.41 -0.58
N PHE A 6 0.19 13.48 -0.72
CA PHE A 6 -1.03 13.42 0.07
C PHE A 6 -1.03 12.15 0.93
N PHE A 7 -1.45 12.27 2.19
CA PHE A 7 -1.53 11.14 3.12
C PHE A 7 -2.98 10.95 3.59
N GLY A 8 -3.51 9.73 3.47
CA GLY A 8 -4.86 9.37 3.91
C GLY A 8 -5.56 8.42 2.94
N ASP A 9 -6.87 8.28 3.14
CA ASP A 9 -7.75 7.51 2.25
C ASP A 9 -7.76 8.09 0.83
N ASN A 10 -7.45 7.25 -0.16
CA ASN A 10 -7.25 7.69 -1.54
C ASN A 10 -8.51 8.32 -2.15
N LEU A 11 -9.70 7.81 -1.85
CA LEU A 11 -10.96 8.34 -2.38
C LEU A 11 -11.25 9.73 -1.84
N LYS A 12 -11.04 9.97 -0.54
CA LYS A 12 -11.20 11.30 0.07
C LYS A 12 -10.18 12.30 -0.48
N VAL A 13 -8.92 11.88 -0.62
CA VAL A 13 -7.85 12.73 -1.18
C VAL A 13 -8.16 13.12 -2.63
N LEU A 14 -8.49 12.15 -3.48
CA LEU A 14 -8.81 12.40 -4.89
C LEU A 14 -10.00 13.34 -5.05
N LYS A 15 -11.02 13.23 -4.19
CA LYS A 15 -12.22 14.08 -4.23
C LYS A 15 -11.97 15.51 -3.73
N ASN A 16 -11.23 15.67 -2.64
CA ASN A 16 -11.15 16.95 -1.94
C ASN A 16 -9.94 17.79 -2.32
N SER A 17 -8.87 17.16 -2.82
CA SER A 17 -7.58 17.82 -2.99
C SER A 17 -7.11 17.90 -4.44
N ILE A 18 -7.69 17.10 -5.34
CA ILE A 18 -7.29 17.03 -6.76
C ILE A 18 -8.41 17.59 -7.63
N LYS A 19 -8.06 18.48 -8.57
CA LYS A 19 -9.03 19.09 -9.48
C LYS A 19 -9.47 18.09 -10.55
N SER A 20 -10.71 18.22 -11.01
CA SER A 20 -11.21 17.43 -12.14
C SER A 20 -10.43 17.76 -13.43
N ASN A 21 -10.21 16.76 -14.28
CA ASN A 21 -9.52 16.90 -15.58
C ASN A 21 -8.13 17.54 -15.49
N SER A 22 -7.39 17.33 -14.40
CA SER A 22 -6.06 17.92 -14.19
C SER A 22 -4.90 16.91 -14.21
N ILE A 23 -5.17 15.65 -14.57
CA ILE A 23 -4.20 14.54 -14.51
C ILE A 23 -4.12 13.88 -15.88
N ASP A 24 -2.93 13.84 -16.46
CA ASP A 24 -2.69 13.28 -17.80
C ASP A 24 -2.34 11.78 -17.77
N LEU A 25 -1.75 11.29 -16.68
CA LEU A 25 -1.32 9.89 -16.52
C LEU A 25 -1.48 9.42 -15.08
N ILE A 26 -1.98 8.20 -14.92
CA ILE A 26 -2.16 7.54 -13.63
C ILE A 26 -1.42 6.20 -13.65
N TYR A 27 -0.55 5.99 -12.68
CA TYR A 27 0.04 4.69 -12.38
C TYR A 27 -0.45 4.22 -11.01
N LEU A 28 -1.02 3.02 -10.94
CA LEU A 28 -1.57 2.44 -9.72
C LEU A 28 -1.19 0.96 -9.64
N ASP A 29 -0.75 0.55 -8.46
CA ASP A 29 -0.48 -0.85 -8.10
C ASP A 29 -1.35 -1.20 -6.86
N PRO A 30 -2.68 -1.35 -7.03
CA PRO A 30 -3.57 -1.67 -5.92
C PRO A 30 -3.30 -3.10 -5.41
N PRO A 31 -3.65 -3.43 -4.16
CA PRO A 31 -3.50 -4.78 -3.66
C PRO A 31 -4.24 -5.76 -4.57
N PHE A 32 -3.53 -6.78 -5.06
CA PHE A 32 -4.16 -7.83 -5.84
C PHE A 32 -5.01 -8.67 -4.90
N ASN A 33 -6.33 -8.60 -5.07
CA ASN A 33 -7.31 -9.44 -4.38
C ASN A 33 -7.20 -10.90 -4.88
N SER A 34 -6.03 -11.50 -4.67
CA SER A 34 -5.64 -12.80 -5.21
C SER A 34 -5.78 -13.92 -4.17
N SER A 35 -6.36 -13.62 -3.01
CA SER A 35 -6.45 -14.52 -1.84
C SER A 35 -5.10 -15.17 -1.47
N ARG A 36 -4.00 -14.53 -1.85
CA ARG A 36 -2.65 -14.93 -1.47
C ARG A 36 -2.27 -14.11 -0.25
N ASP A 37 -2.00 -14.82 0.84
CA ASP A 37 -1.28 -14.27 1.98
C ASP A 37 0.04 -13.71 1.47
N TYR A 38 0.16 -12.39 1.44
CA TYR A 38 1.46 -11.75 1.23
C TYR A 38 2.28 -12.05 2.47
N ASN A 39 3.05 -13.13 2.44
CA ASN A 39 4.12 -13.37 3.38
C ASN A 39 5.12 -12.22 3.23
N GLN A 40 4.89 -11.13 3.95
CA GLN A 40 5.86 -10.07 4.09
C GLN A 40 7.01 -10.68 4.90
N ILE A 41 8.00 -11.21 4.20
CA ILE A 41 9.22 -11.72 4.82
C ILE A 41 9.95 -10.49 5.36
N PHE A 42 9.74 -10.17 6.63
CA PHE A 42 10.64 -9.29 7.36
C PHE A 42 11.97 -10.03 7.49
N ILE A 43 12.92 -9.68 6.62
CA ILE A 43 14.31 -10.10 6.80
C ILE A 43 14.84 -9.28 7.98
N ASN A 44 14.77 -9.84 9.18
CA ASN A 44 15.55 -9.32 10.30
C ASN A 44 17.03 -9.56 9.97
N GLU A 45 17.82 -8.48 9.95
CA GLU A 45 19.28 -8.53 9.73
C GLU A 45 20.05 -9.25 10.86
N TYR A 46 19.36 -9.79 11.86
CA TYR A 46 19.96 -10.50 12.99
C TYR A 46 19.66 -12.00 12.92
N LYS A 47 20.75 -12.74 12.78
CA LYS A 47 20.89 -14.20 12.72
C LYS A 47 20.06 -14.99 13.74
N GLU A 48 19.64 -16.16 13.26
CA GLU A 48 19.35 -17.41 14.00
C GLU A 48 18.07 -17.50 14.84
N SER A 49 16.93 -17.77 14.19
CA SER A 49 15.95 -18.81 14.60
C SER A 49 14.82 -18.93 13.56
N PRO A 50 14.15 -20.10 13.41
CA PRO A 50 13.20 -20.35 12.32
C PRO A 50 12.04 -19.35 12.41
N SER A 51 11.80 -18.67 11.30
CA SER A 51 10.76 -17.68 11.07
C SER A 51 9.42 -18.12 11.68
N ALA A 52 9.11 -17.61 12.86
CA ALA A 52 7.78 -17.68 13.43
C ALA A 52 6.86 -16.90 12.49
N GLN A 53 6.06 -17.63 11.71
CA GLN A 53 5.00 -17.08 10.88
C GLN A 53 3.99 -16.41 11.82
N LEU A 54 4.17 -15.11 12.09
CA LEU A 54 3.14 -14.32 12.73
C LEU A 54 2.12 -13.96 11.64
N LYS A 55 0.92 -14.51 11.79
CA LYS A 55 -0.24 -14.25 10.95
C LYS A 55 -0.70 -12.81 11.20
N VAL A 56 -0.19 -11.85 10.44
CA VAL A 56 -0.58 -10.45 10.56
C VAL A 56 -1.64 -10.16 9.51
N PHE A 57 -2.85 -9.85 10.01
CA PHE A 57 -4.08 -9.44 9.32
C PHE A 57 -5.04 -10.56 8.89
N ASN A 58 -6.15 -10.65 9.63
CA ASN A 58 -7.40 -11.22 9.13
C ASN A 58 -8.17 -10.10 8.41
N ASP A 59 -8.68 -10.38 7.21
CA ASP A 59 -9.72 -9.55 6.59
C ASP A 59 -10.94 -9.50 7.54
N THR A 60 -11.37 -8.30 7.92
CA THR A 60 -12.75 -8.04 8.38
C THR A 60 -13.18 -6.68 7.85
#